data_AF-A0A540LJM2-F1
#
_entry.id   AF-A0A540LJM2-F1
#
_cell.length_a   1.000
_cell.length_b   1.000
_cell.length_c   1.000
_cell.angle_alpha   90.00
_cell.angle_beta   90.00
_cell.angle_gamma   90.00
#
_symmetry.space_group_name_H-M   'P 1'
#
loop_
_entity.id
_entity.type
_entity.pdbx_description
1 polymer ?
#
loop_
_entity_poly.entity_id
_entity_poly.type
_entity_poly.pdbx_seq_one_letter_code
_entity_poly.pdbx_strand_id
1 'polypeptide(L)'
;MISRGTLMRNAVMQKSTGDQIAIAFPYRKEGKLVSCKYWNVNKKFWQEKDTEKIFYGLDNIKGTNDIIIVEGEIDKLAMEEAGFRNCVSVPDGAPSKVSSSELPPEEKASRIVIATDGDGPDQALAEELARRLGRERCWRVKWPKQNDNKYFKDANEKRKKHKAKIYLYNMMSSSNPPPRTETEYVSQMLTQIKRFAQHHCCRVWFVAHPRQLHQWTGGPPNLYDISGSAHFGNKCDNGIVIHRNRDPEAGEMDQVQVSGVL
;
A
#
# COMPACT_ATOMS: atom_id res chain seq x y z
N MET A 1 4.13 10.30 12.20
CA MET A 1 3.70 11.68 11.84
C MET A 1 3.57 11.76 10.32
N ILE A 2 2.66 12.56 9.74
CA ILE A 2 2.66 12.80 8.28
C ILE A 2 3.72 13.87 8.00
N SER A 3 4.57 13.69 6.99
CA SER A 3 5.67 14.62 6.72
C SER A 3 5.16 15.96 6.19
N ARG A 4 5.94 17.03 6.45
CA ARG A 4 5.68 18.37 5.89
C ARG A 4 5.57 18.34 4.36
N GLY A 5 6.42 17.54 3.70
CA GLY A 5 6.38 17.38 2.24
C GLY A 5 5.06 16.80 1.75
N THR A 6 4.49 15.81 2.45
CA THR A 6 3.17 15.24 2.12
C THR A 6 2.05 16.24 2.35
N LEU A 7 2.07 16.98 3.45
CA LEU A 7 1.09 18.04 3.72
C LEU A 7 1.12 19.14 2.64
N MET A 8 2.32 19.61 2.26
CA MET A 8 2.49 20.65 1.25
C MET A 8 1.99 20.23 -0.13
N ARG A 9 2.30 19.01 -0.59
CA ARG A 9 1.80 18.50 -1.89
C ARG A 9 0.29 18.41 -1.96
N ASN A 10 -0.34 18.17 -0.82
CA ASN A 10 -1.78 18.07 -0.67
C ASN A 10 -2.45 19.40 -0.34
N ALA A 11 -1.69 20.48 -0.26
CA ALA A 11 -2.15 21.78 0.20
C ALA A 11 -2.90 21.71 1.55
N VAL A 12 -2.52 20.79 2.45
CA VAL A 12 -3.13 20.73 3.78
C VAL A 12 -2.72 21.96 4.56
N MET A 13 -3.71 22.68 5.11
CA MET A 13 -3.48 23.94 5.81
C MET A 13 -4.09 23.89 7.21
N GLN A 14 -3.72 24.88 8.02
CA GLN A 14 -4.44 25.19 9.25
C GLN A 14 -5.38 26.37 8.98
N LYS A 15 -6.63 26.26 9.42
CA LYS A 15 -7.59 27.36 9.49
C LYS A 15 -7.77 27.75 10.94
N SER A 16 -7.67 29.05 11.21
CA SER A 16 -7.92 29.65 12.52
C SER A 16 -9.08 30.63 12.40
N THR A 17 -10.12 30.44 13.21
CA THR A 17 -11.28 31.34 13.30
C THR A 17 -11.50 31.69 14.77
N GLY A 18 -11.03 32.88 15.19
CA GLY A 18 -10.93 33.20 16.63
C GLY A 18 -10.06 32.17 17.35
N ASP A 19 -10.55 31.62 18.45
CA ASP A 19 -9.86 30.58 19.24
C ASP A 19 -9.98 29.17 18.66
N GLN A 20 -10.72 28.99 17.56
CA GLN A 20 -10.92 27.67 16.95
C GLN A 20 -9.86 27.38 15.90
N ILE A 21 -9.22 26.22 16.02
CA ILE A 21 -8.23 25.70 15.08
C ILE A 21 -8.78 24.43 14.41
N ALA A 22 -8.66 24.38 13.09
CA ALA A 22 -8.99 23.21 12.29
C ALA A 22 -7.95 22.93 11.21
N ILE A 23 -7.76 21.65 10.90
CA ILE A 23 -7.01 21.21 9.73
C ILE A 23 -7.94 21.32 8.53
N ALA A 24 -7.47 21.97 7.48
CA ALA A 24 -8.18 22.15 6.21
C ALA A 24 -7.60 21.21 5.15
N PHE A 25 -8.48 20.47 4.47
CA PHE A 25 -8.21 19.56 3.37
C PHE A 25 -8.85 20.14 2.09
N PRO A 26 -8.08 20.84 1.23
CA PRO A 26 -8.63 21.48 0.05
C PRO A 26 -8.79 20.48 -1.11
N TYR A 27 -9.98 20.39 -1.66
CA TYR A 27 -10.30 19.58 -2.84
C TYR A 27 -10.02 20.40 -4.09
N ARG A 28 -9.19 19.86 -4.99
CA ARG A 28 -8.76 20.55 -6.20
C ARG A 28 -9.02 19.74 -7.45
N LYS A 29 -9.38 20.45 -8.52
CA LYS A 29 -9.57 19.92 -9.88
C LYS A 29 -8.88 20.87 -10.83
N GLU A 30 -7.90 20.34 -11.56
CA GLU A 30 -7.05 21.10 -12.48
C GLU A 30 -6.37 22.30 -11.79
N GLY A 31 -5.89 22.08 -10.56
CA GLY A 31 -5.23 23.09 -9.74
C GLY A 31 -6.17 24.11 -9.07
N LYS A 32 -7.45 24.18 -9.46
CA LYS A 32 -8.44 25.10 -8.89
C LYS A 32 -9.07 24.52 -7.63
N LEU A 33 -9.29 25.36 -6.63
CA LEU A 33 -10.02 24.99 -5.41
C LEU A 33 -11.50 24.79 -5.73
N VAL A 34 -12.07 23.65 -5.33
CA VAL A 34 -13.47 23.27 -5.58
C VAL A 34 -14.26 23.20 -4.29
N SER A 35 -13.66 22.66 -3.22
CA SER A 35 -14.28 22.52 -1.90
C SER A 35 -13.21 22.45 -0.83
N CYS A 36 -13.57 22.60 0.44
CA CYS A 36 -12.69 22.33 1.55
C CYS A 36 -13.42 21.56 2.65
N LYS A 37 -12.76 20.51 3.16
CA LYS A 37 -13.20 19.78 4.36
C LYS A 37 -12.30 20.14 5.52
N TYR A 38 -12.87 20.17 6.70
CA TYR A 38 -12.22 20.63 7.91
C TYR A 38 -12.33 19.59 9.01
N TRP A 39 -11.28 19.48 9.80
CA TRP A 39 -11.22 18.61 10.97
C TRP A 39 -10.66 19.39 12.16
N ASN A 40 -11.48 19.59 13.19
CA ASN A 40 -11.06 20.34 14.37
C ASN A 40 -10.49 19.44 15.48
N VAL A 41 -9.94 20.08 16.51
CA VAL A 41 -9.38 19.42 17.70
C VAL A 41 -10.40 18.54 18.45
N ASN A 42 -11.69 18.85 18.33
CA ASN A 42 -12.80 18.09 18.92
C ASN A 42 -13.23 16.89 18.05
N LYS A 43 -12.43 16.53 17.05
CA LYS A 43 -12.68 15.44 16.09
C LYS A 43 -13.96 15.59 15.27
N LYS A 44 -14.49 16.82 15.13
CA LYS A 44 -15.65 17.11 14.30
C LYS A 44 -15.20 17.42 12.87
N PHE A 45 -15.84 16.77 11.91
CA PHE A 45 -15.66 17.01 10.48
C PHE A 45 -16.79 17.86 9.92
N TRP A 46 -16.48 18.76 9.00
CA TRP A 46 -17.47 19.44 8.17
C TRP A 46 -16.85 19.83 6.82
N GLN A 47 -17.69 19.94 5.79
CA GLN A 47 -17.29 20.38 4.46
C GLN A 47 -18.08 21.63 4.08
N GLU A 48 -17.51 22.45 3.19
CA GLU A 48 -18.20 23.59 2.61
C GLU A 48 -19.49 23.17 1.90
N LYS A 49 -20.56 23.91 2.17
CA LYS A 49 -21.87 23.69 1.55
C LYS A 49 -21.85 24.16 0.09
N ASP A 50 -22.75 23.60 -0.72
CA ASP A 50 -22.99 24.04 -2.09
C ASP A 50 -21.74 23.96 -3.00
N THR A 51 -20.88 22.97 -2.74
CA THR A 51 -19.67 22.68 -3.53
C THR A 51 -19.79 21.36 -4.30
N GLU A 52 -19.10 21.24 -5.44
CA GLU A 52 -19.02 20.01 -6.23
C GLU A 52 -18.34 18.89 -5.41
N LYS A 53 -18.87 17.67 -5.49
CA LYS A 53 -18.43 16.52 -4.71
C LYS A 53 -17.40 15.69 -5.46
N ILE A 54 -16.16 16.18 -5.45
CA ILE A 54 -15.02 15.52 -6.10
C ILE A 54 -14.20 14.64 -5.15
N PHE A 55 -13.37 13.74 -5.69
CA PHE A 55 -12.35 13.03 -4.92
C PHE A 55 -11.29 13.97 -4.34
N TYR A 56 -10.84 13.71 -3.12
CA TYR A 56 -9.68 14.40 -2.57
C TYR A 56 -8.40 13.87 -3.22
N GLY A 57 -7.60 14.77 -3.80
CA GLY A 57 -6.41 14.41 -4.56
C GLY A 57 -6.70 13.97 -6.00
N LEU A 58 -7.83 14.36 -6.59
CA LEU A 58 -8.21 14.02 -7.96
C LEU A 58 -7.10 14.32 -8.99
N ASP A 59 -6.38 15.44 -8.83
CA ASP A 59 -5.27 15.79 -9.71
C ASP A 59 -4.07 14.81 -9.61
N ASN A 60 -3.94 14.05 -8.52
CA ASN A 60 -2.84 13.11 -8.32
C ASN A 60 -2.94 11.82 -9.15
N ILE A 61 -4.13 11.51 -9.67
CA ILE A 61 -4.38 10.31 -10.48
C ILE A 61 -4.46 10.61 -11.98
N LYS A 62 -4.23 11.87 -12.39
CA LYS A 62 -4.24 12.26 -13.80
C LYS A 62 -3.07 11.57 -14.52
N GLY A 63 -3.40 10.75 -15.52
CA GLY A 63 -2.40 10.04 -16.33
C GLY A 63 -1.83 8.77 -15.68
N THR A 64 -2.41 8.29 -14.58
CA THR A 64 -1.97 7.04 -13.92
C THR A 64 -2.86 5.86 -14.33
N ASN A 65 -2.24 4.71 -14.60
CA ASN A 65 -2.96 3.48 -14.95
C ASN A 65 -3.46 2.69 -13.73
N ASP A 66 -2.81 2.90 -12.58
CA ASP A 66 -3.14 2.29 -11.30
C ASP A 66 -3.64 3.36 -10.35
N ILE A 67 -4.78 3.15 -9.69
CA ILE A 67 -5.36 4.09 -8.73
C ILE A 67 -5.66 3.37 -7.42
N ILE A 68 -5.48 4.06 -6.30
CA ILE A 68 -5.89 3.60 -4.98
C ILE A 68 -7.00 4.53 -4.46
N ILE A 69 -8.11 3.96 -4.01
CA ILE A 69 -9.22 4.68 -3.40
C ILE A 69 -9.28 4.29 -1.92
N VAL A 70 -9.15 5.28 -1.04
CA VAL A 70 -9.34 5.13 0.42
C VAL A 70 -10.57 5.90 0.88
N GLU A 71 -10.95 5.73 2.14
CA GLU A 71 -12.13 6.37 2.70
C GLU A 71 -11.89 7.83 3.12
N GLY A 72 -10.89 8.06 3.98
CA GLY A 72 -10.63 9.37 4.56
C GLY A 72 -9.43 10.12 3.97
N GLU A 73 -9.42 11.45 4.17
CA GLU A 73 -8.32 12.31 3.70
C GLU A 73 -7.00 11.96 4.42
N ILE A 74 -7.09 11.56 5.69
CA ILE A 74 -5.91 11.15 6.49
C ILE A 74 -5.33 9.84 5.97
N ASP A 75 -6.17 8.89 5.54
CA ASP A 75 -5.72 7.63 4.93
C ASP A 75 -5.01 7.89 3.61
N LYS A 76 -5.50 8.85 2.83
CA LYS A 76 -4.86 9.26 1.58
C LYS A 76 -3.47 9.81 1.86
N LEU A 77 -3.34 10.67 2.86
CA LEU A 77 -2.04 11.17 3.31
C LEU A 77 -1.14 10.04 3.84
N ALA A 78 -1.71 9.03 4.51
CA ALA A 78 -0.97 7.87 4.99
C ALA A 78 -0.44 6.99 3.83
N MET A 79 -1.24 6.81 2.78
CA MET A 79 -0.83 6.12 1.54
C MET A 79 0.29 6.87 0.83
N GLU A 80 0.18 8.19 0.72
CA GLU A 80 1.24 9.02 0.14
C GLU A 80 2.54 8.96 0.92
N GLU A 81 2.47 8.98 2.25
CA GLU A 81 3.63 8.84 3.12
C GLU A 81 4.30 7.46 2.95
N ALA A 82 3.51 6.44 2.60
CA ALA A 82 4.02 5.12 2.24
C ALA A 82 4.58 5.02 0.81
N GLY A 83 4.47 6.09 0.00
CA GLY A 83 4.98 6.16 -1.37
C GLY A 83 3.92 6.00 -2.46
N PHE A 84 2.66 5.77 -2.11
CA PHE A 84 1.55 5.60 -3.06
C PHE A 84 0.89 6.95 -3.36
N ARG A 85 1.39 7.65 -4.37
CA ARG A 85 0.90 8.98 -4.77
C ARG A 85 -0.32 8.96 -5.67
N ASN A 86 -0.55 7.84 -6.34
CA ASN A 86 -1.74 7.54 -7.14
C ASN A 86 -2.94 7.18 -6.27
N CYS A 87 -3.20 7.96 -5.22
CA CYS A 87 -4.22 7.69 -4.21
C CYS A 87 -5.21 8.85 -4.11
N VAL A 88 -6.49 8.54 -3.96
CA VAL A 88 -7.58 9.49 -3.70
C VAL A 88 -8.44 9.04 -2.53
N SER A 89 -9.13 9.98 -1.87
CA SER A 89 -10.20 9.63 -0.92
C SER A 89 -11.58 10.07 -1.41
N VAL A 90 -12.60 9.29 -1.06
CA VAL A 90 -14.00 9.62 -1.37
C VAL A 90 -14.44 10.89 -0.63
N PRO A 91 -15.35 11.72 -1.20
CA PRO A 91 -15.80 12.96 -0.55
C PRO A 91 -16.63 12.74 0.72
N ASP A 92 -17.55 11.77 0.72
CA ASP A 92 -18.60 11.62 1.74
C ASP A 92 -18.64 10.23 2.43
N GLY A 93 -17.55 9.46 2.43
CA GLY A 93 -17.61 8.06 2.87
C GLY A 93 -18.55 7.25 1.96
N ALA A 94 -19.23 6.22 2.49
CA ALA A 94 -20.20 5.40 1.75
C ALA A 94 -21.26 6.26 1.03
N PRO A 95 -21.27 6.34 -0.31
CA PRO A 95 -22.14 7.24 -1.04
C PRO A 95 -23.50 6.59 -1.27
N SER A 96 -24.57 7.37 -1.14
CA SER A 96 -25.87 7.01 -1.72
C SER A 96 -25.87 7.24 -3.24
N LYS A 97 -25.11 8.23 -3.76
CA LYS A 97 -24.84 8.46 -5.19
C LYS A 97 -23.51 9.20 -5.43
N VAL A 98 -22.50 8.56 -6.02
CA VAL A 98 -21.33 9.21 -6.67
C VAL A 98 -21.63 9.41 -8.16
N SER A 99 -21.52 10.62 -8.70
CA SER A 99 -21.64 10.84 -10.14
C SER A 99 -20.56 10.02 -10.89
N SER A 100 -20.96 9.26 -11.91
CA SER A 100 -20.03 8.52 -12.78
C SER A 100 -19.17 9.42 -13.67
N SER A 101 -19.50 10.72 -13.74
CA SER A 101 -18.88 11.71 -14.62
C SER A 101 -17.52 12.23 -14.14
N GLU A 102 -17.08 11.88 -12.93
CA GLU A 102 -15.87 12.46 -12.30
C GLU A 102 -14.76 11.44 -12.07
N LEU A 103 -15.00 10.19 -12.43
CA LEU A 103 -13.97 9.16 -12.47
C LEU A 103 -13.17 9.34 -13.77
N PRO A 104 -11.87 8.98 -13.79
CA PRO A 104 -11.18 8.90 -15.06
C PRO A 104 -12.04 8.07 -16.02
N PRO A 105 -12.27 8.54 -17.27
CA PRO A 105 -13.09 7.83 -18.23
C PRO A 105 -12.72 6.34 -18.22
N GLU A 106 -13.71 5.46 -18.42
CA GLU A 106 -13.57 4.00 -18.32
C GLU A 106 -12.34 3.43 -19.05
N GLU A 107 -11.75 4.18 -19.98
CA GLU A 107 -10.60 3.80 -20.79
C GLU A 107 -9.21 4.11 -20.17
N LYS A 108 -9.07 4.86 -19.07
CA LYS A 108 -7.73 5.34 -18.60
C LYS A 108 -7.11 4.61 -17.42
N ALA A 109 -7.89 4.04 -16.51
CA ALA A 109 -7.34 3.29 -15.38
C ALA A 109 -7.53 1.78 -15.61
N SER A 110 -6.42 1.06 -15.81
CA SER A 110 -6.41 -0.39 -15.97
C SER A 110 -6.62 -1.12 -14.65
N ARG A 111 -6.27 -0.50 -13.52
CA ARG A 111 -6.41 -1.12 -12.20
C ARG A 111 -6.75 -0.15 -11.08
N ILE A 112 -7.74 -0.52 -10.28
CA ILE A 112 -8.26 0.26 -9.17
C ILE A 112 -8.20 -0.58 -7.90
N VAL A 113 -7.49 -0.09 -6.88
CA VAL A 113 -7.38 -0.73 -5.57
C VAL A 113 -8.29 -0.01 -4.59
N ILE A 114 -9.27 -0.72 -4.05
CA ILE A 114 -10.24 -0.21 -3.07
C ILE A 114 -9.71 -0.58 -1.68
N ALA A 115 -9.21 0.42 -0.97
CA ALA A 115 -8.59 0.35 0.34
C ALA A 115 -9.39 1.16 1.37
N THR A 116 -10.70 0.96 1.38
CA THR A 116 -11.64 1.54 2.35
C THR A 116 -11.56 0.82 3.68
N ASP A 117 -12.27 1.31 4.69
CA ASP A 117 -12.23 0.74 6.03
C ASP A 117 -12.73 -0.73 6.04
N GLY A 118 -12.27 -1.50 7.03
CA GLY A 118 -12.51 -2.94 7.13
C GLY A 118 -13.76 -3.34 7.92
N ASP A 119 -14.58 -2.40 8.40
CA ASP A 119 -15.72 -2.68 9.28
C ASP A 119 -16.99 -2.97 8.45
N GLY A 120 -18.01 -3.58 9.07
CA GLY A 120 -19.21 -4.10 8.37
C GLY A 120 -19.88 -3.16 7.36
N PRO A 121 -20.18 -1.89 7.71
CA PRO A 121 -20.77 -0.89 6.80
C PRO A 121 -19.89 -0.58 5.58
N ASP A 122 -18.57 -0.80 5.68
CA ASP A 122 -17.58 -0.37 4.69
C ASP A 122 -17.48 -1.37 3.51
N GLN A 123 -18.00 -2.60 3.69
CA GLN A 123 -18.18 -3.53 2.57
C GLN A 123 -19.17 -2.98 1.53
N ALA A 124 -20.17 -2.21 1.95
CA ALA A 124 -21.15 -1.62 1.05
C ALA A 124 -20.53 -0.51 0.19
N LEU A 125 -19.66 0.33 0.78
CA LEU A 125 -18.90 1.35 0.05
C LEU A 125 -17.99 0.69 -0.99
N ALA A 126 -17.21 -0.32 -0.58
CA ALA A 126 -16.30 -1.01 -1.50
C ALA A 126 -17.04 -1.70 -2.64
N GLU A 127 -18.17 -2.35 -2.35
CA GLU A 127 -19.01 -3.01 -3.34
C GLU A 127 -19.63 -1.99 -4.31
N GLU A 128 -20.11 -0.86 -3.80
CA GLU A 128 -20.72 0.17 -4.63
C GLU A 128 -19.70 0.88 -5.53
N LEU A 129 -18.49 1.12 -5.01
CA LEU A 129 -17.36 1.60 -5.83
C LEU A 129 -17.04 0.58 -6.93
N ALA A 130 -16.86 -0.69 -6.59
CA ALA A 130 -16.55 -1.73 -7.57
C ALA A 130 -17.66 -1.88 -8.63
N ARG A 131 -18.93 -1.78 -8.25
CA ARG A 131 -20.07 -1.82 -9.17
C ARG A 131 -20.06 -0.66 -10.17
N ARG A 132 -19.71 0.57 -9.72
CA ARG A 132 -19.68 1.77 -10.59
C ARG A 132 -18.43 1.85 -11.45
N LEU A 133 -17.31 1.32 -10.95
CA LEU A 133 -15.99 1.42 -11.58
C LEU A 133 -15.70 0.27 -12.54
N GLY A 134 -16.53 -0.78 -12.54
CA GLY A 134 -16.24 -2.03 -13.20
C GLY A 134 -15.49 -2.97 -12.25
N ARG A 135 -16.18 -4.04 -11.83
CA ARG A 135 -15.65 -5.02 -10.88
C ARG A 135 -14.40 -5.71 -11.41
N GLU A 136 -14.32 -5.90 -12.72
CA GLU A 136 -13.21 -6.52 -13.44
C GLU A 136 -11.89 -5.74 -13.31
N ARG A 137 -11.97 -4.45 -12.97
CA ARG A 137 -10.83 -3.56 -12.75
C ARG A 137 -10.63 -3.18 -11.28
N CYS A 138 -11.38 -3.79 -10.36
CA CYS A 138 -11.34 -3.43 -8.95
C CYS A 138 -10.75 -4.55 -8.08
N TRP A 139 -9.80 -4.19 -7.20
CA TRP A 139 -9.17 -5.07 -6.23
C TRP A 139 -9.38 -4.54 -4.83
N ARG A 140 -10.01 -5.33 -3.95
CA ARG A 140 -10.28 -4.92 -2.58
C ARG A 140 -9.14 -5.32 -1.65
N VAL A 141 -8.73 -4.38 -0.79
CA VAL A 141 -7.75 -4.62 0.28
C VAL A 141 -8.45 -5.32 1.45
N LYS A 142 -7.84 -6.37 1.98
CA LYS A 142 -8.26 -7.06 3.21
C LYS A 142 -7.22 -6.83 4.31
N TRP A 143 -7.35 -5.73 5.05
CA TRP A 143 -6.38 -5.30 6.04
C TRP A 143 -5.83 -6.44 6.93
N PRO A 144 -4.52 -6.45 7.25
CA PRO A 144 -3.91 -7.55 7.99
C PRO A 144 -4.41 -7.63 9.43
N LYS A 145 -4.23 -8.79 10.07
CA LYS A 145 -4.49 -8.94 11.50
C LYS A 145 -3.55 -8.05 12.32
N GLN A 146 -4.14 -7.32 13.27
CA GLN A 146 -3.43 -6.61 14.32
C GLN A 146 -3.06 -7.56 15.48
N ASN A 147 -3.94 -8.53 15.77
CA ASN A 147 -3.77 -9.71 16.65
C ASN A 147 -4.84 -10.77 16.27
N ASP A 148 -4.97 -11.86 17.04
CA ASP A 148 -5.87 -12.97 16.70
C ASP A 148 -7.33 -12.58 16.46
N ASN A 149 -7.80 -11.54 17.17
CA ASN A 149 -9.20 -11.12 17.22
C ASN A 149 -9.47 -9.74 16.59
N LYS A 150 -8.44 -9.04 16.10
CA LYS A 150 -8.59 -7.67 15.58
C LYS A 150 -7.78 -7.48 14.32
N TYR A 151 -8.39 -6.88 13.31
CA TYR A 151 -7.73 -6.42 12.08
C TYR A 151 -7.40 -4.93 12.18
N PHE A 152 -6.47 -4.44 11.36
CA PHE A 152 -6.35 -2.99 11.17
C PHE A 152 -7.61 -2.48 10.48
N LYS A 153 -8.10 -1.32 10.90
CA LYS A 153 -9.28 -0.69 10.30
C LYS A 153 -8.96 -0.09 8.94
N ASP A 154 -7.85 0.65 8.87
CA ASP A 154 -7.54 1.54 7.76
C ASP A 154 -6.02 1.70 7.52
N ALA A 155 -5.68 2.46 6.48
CA ALA A 155 -4.31 2.77 6.10
C ALA A 155 -3.54 3.50 7.21
N ASN A 156 -4.19 4.47 7.88
CA ASN A 156 -3.57 5.29 8.90
C ASN A 156 -3.28 4.54 10.20
N GLU A 157 -4.16 3.63 10.64
CA GLU A 157 -3.94 2.75 11.79
C GLU A 157 -2.75 1.82 11.53
N LYS A 158 -2.68 1.24 10.33
CA LYS A 158 -1.55 0.40 9.94
C LYS A 158 -0.23 1.17 9.99
N ARG A 159 -0.22 2.39 9.44
CA ARG A 159 0.95 3.30 9.45
C ARG A 159 1.34 3.76 10.86
N LYS A 160 0.39 3.97 11.78
CA LYS A 160 0.71 4.38 13.16
C LYS A 160 1.44 3.28 13.93
N LYS A 161 1.04 2.01 13.75
CA LYS A 161 1.60 0.87 14.51
C LYS A 161 2.95 0.41 13.98
N HIS A 162 3.20 0.56 12.67
CA HIS A 162 4.48 0.23 12.06
C HIS A 162 5.07 1.53 11.51
N LYS A 163 6.19 2.03 12.05
CA LYS A 163 6.95 3.18 11.50
C LYS A 163 7.46 2.93 10.05
N ALA A 164 6.96 1.91 9.36
CA ALA A 164 7.39 1.42 8.07
C ALA A 164 6.16 1.24 7.16
N LYS A 165 6.27 1.86 5.98
CA LYS A 165 5.56 1.66 4.70
C LYS A 165 4.39 0.67 4.75
N ILE A 166 3.21 1.16 4.36
CA ILE A 166 2.03 0.32 4.09
C ILE A 166 2.42 -0.67 2.99
N TYR A 167 2.64 -1.93 3.33
CA TYR A 167 2.88 -3.00 2.37
C TYR A 167 1.53 -3.42 1.76
N LEU A 168 1.06 -2.69 0.75
CA LEU A 168 -0.14 -3.05 -0.02
C LEU A 168 0.07 -4.30 -0.91
N TYR A 169 1.29 -4.86 -0.91
CA TYR A 169 1.75 -5.81 -1.91
C TYR A 169 1.04 -7.18 -1.85
N ASN A 170 0.67 -7.67 -0.66
CA ASN A 170 0.04 -9.00 -0.49
C ASN A 170 -1.50 -9.01 -0.58
N MET A 171 -2.12 -7.93 -1.02
CA MET A 171 -3.60 -7.80 -1.05
C MET A 171 -4.18 -7.76 -2.46
N MET A 172 -3.33 -7.61 -3.48
CA MET A 172 -3.73 -7.35 -4.86
C MET A 172 -3.97 -8.63 -5.69
N SER A 173 -4.20 -9.76 -5.03
CA SER A 173 -4.44 -11.05 -5.70
C SER A 173 -5.82 -11.59 -5.30
N SER A 174 -6.87 -11.10 -5.94
CA SER A 174 -8.11 -11.89 -6.10
C SER A 174 -9.04 -11.30 -7.16
N SER A 175 -8.71 -11.60 -8.42
CA SER A 175 -9.67 -11.84 -9.50
C SER A 175 -8.90 -12.59 -10.60
N ASN A 176 -8.97 -13.94 -10.54
CA ASN A 176 -8.44 -14.92 -11.50
C ASN A 176 -7.41 -14.40 -12.52
N PRO A 177 -6.15 -14.15 -12.12
CA PRO A 177 -5.07 -14.11 -13.09
C PRO A 177 -5.03 -15.47 -13.82
N PRO A 178 -4.56 -15.53 -15.09
CA PRO A 178 -4.26 -16.82 -15.72
C PRO A 178 -3.41 -17.65 -14.76
N PRO A 179 -3.49 -19.00 -14.76
CA PRO A 179 -2.72 -19.82 -13.82
C PRO A 179 -1.25 -19.43 -13.94
N ARG A 180 -0.75 -18.69 -12.94
CA ARG A 180 0.64 -18.28 -12.85
C ARG A 180 1.33 -19.23 -11.92
N THR A 181 2.52 -19.63 -12.30
CA THR A 181 3.39 -20.38 -11.41
C THR A 181 3.84 -19.48 -10.26
N GLU A 182 4.10 -20.07 -9.09
CA GLU A 182 4.68 -19.35 -7.95
C GLU A 182 5.96 -18.60 -8.35
N THR A 183 6.76 -19.21 -9.21
CA THR A 183 7.99 -18.62 -9.76
C THR A 183 7.71 -17.33 -10.54
N GLU A 184 6.70 -17.29 -11.40
CA GLU A 184 6.33 -16.07 -12.15
C GLU A 184 5.84 -14.96 -11.22
N TYR A 185 5.04 -15.30 -10.22
CA TYR A 185 4.56 -14.35 -9.22
C TYR A 185 5.73 -13.73 -8.43
N VAL A 186 6.62 -14.58 -7.92
CA VAL A 186 7.82 -14.13 -7.19
C VAL A 186 8.72 -13.27 -8.09
N SER A 187 8.87 -13.66 -9.37
CA SER A 187 9.60 -12.88 -10.35
C SER A 187 9.04 -11.47 -10.48
N GLN A 188 7.74 -11.34 -10.69
CA GLN A 188 7.09 -10.04 -10.89
C GLN A 188 7.16 -9.17 -9.63
N MET A 189 7.05 -9.79 -8.45
CA MET A 189 7.20 -9.11 -7.17
C MET A 189 8.59 -8.53 -6.97
N LEU A 190 9.62 -9.34 -7.15
CA LEU A 190 11.00 -8.90 -6.93
C LEU A 190 11.39 -7.78 -7.92
N THR A 191 10.90 -7.83 -9.17
CA THR A 191 11.12 -6.73 -10.14
C THR A 191 10.49 -5.42 -9.66
N GLN A 192 9.26 -5.45 -9.16
CA GLN A 192 8.60 -4.24 -8.67
C GLN A 192 9.31 -3.67 -7.44
N ILE A 193 9.72 -4.53 -6.52
CA ILE A 193 10.39 -4.13 -5.28
C ILE A 193 11.79 -3.59 -5.55
N LYS A 194 12.52 -4.16 -6.51
CA LYS A 194 13.81 -3.62 -6.98
C LYS A 194 13.65 -2.21 -7.58
N ARG A 195 12.66 -2.02 -8.46
CA ARG A 195 12.35 -0.69 -9.03
C ARG A 195 12.01 0.32 -7.94
N PHE A 196 11.23 -0.08 -6.95
CA PHE A 196 10.90 0.75 -5.81
C PHE A 196 12.13 1.13 -4.98
N ALA A 197 12.98 0.17 -4.66
CA ALA A 197 14.22 0.38 -3.91
C ALA A 197 15.13 1.40 -4.61
N GLN A 198 15.30 1.24 -5.93
CA GLN A 198 16.08 2.13 -6.78
C GLN A 198 15.48 3.54 -6.85
N HIS A 199 14.18 3.66 -7.14
CA HIS A 199 13.51 4.95 -7.28
C HIS A 199 13.52 5.79 -5.99
N HIS A 200 13.51 5.12 -4.83
CA HIS A 200 13.46 5.78 -3.52
C HIS A 200 14.78 5.78 -2.76
N CYS A 201 15.89 5.38 -3.41
CA CYS A 201 17.21 5.29 -2.80
C CYS A 201 17.19 4.57 -1.43
N CYS A 202 16.46 3.46 -1.34
CA CYS A 202 16.31 2.71 -0.08
C CYS A 202 16.63 1.23 -0.26
N ARG A 203 17.15 0.59 0.79
CA ARG A 203 17.42 -0.85 0.81
C ARG A 203 16.18 -1.61 1.29
N VAL A 204 15.79 -2.66 0.57
CA VAL A 204 14.73 -3.59 0.98
C VAL A 204 15.37 -4.94 1.30
N TRP A 205 15.04 -5.51 2.44
CA TRP A 205 15.57 -6.79 2.90
C TRP A 205 14.50 -7.87 2.82
N PHE A 206 14.87 -9.03 2.28
CA PHE A 206 14.08 -10.25 2.34
C PHE A 206 14.77 -11.28 3.21
N VAL A 207 14.00 -11.93 4.07
CA VAL A 207 14.45 -13.09 4.83
C VAL A 207 13.63 -14.26 4.32
N ALA A 208 14.31 -15.26 3.78
CA ALA A 208 13.67 -16.42 3.17
C ALA A 208 14.37 -17.69 3.64
N HIS A 209 13.58 -18.76 3.78
CA HIS A 209 14.11 -20.06 4.16
C HIS A 209 14.52 -20.85 2.90
N PRO A 210 15.62 -21.62 2.98
CA PRO A 210 15.96 -22.56 1.92
C PRO A 210 14.86 -23.62 1.80
N ARG A 211 14.67 -24.15 0.59
CA ARG A 211 13.84 -25.33 0.31
C ARG A 211 14.39 -26.53 1.07
N GLN A 212 13.58 -27.59 1.21
CA GLN A 212 14.09 -28.87 1.67
C GLN A 212 15.14 -29.38 0.68
N LEU A 213 16.39 -29.35 1.12
CA LEU A 213 17.54 -29.81 0.35
C LEU A 213 17.62 -31.34 0.47
N HIS A 214 17.36 -32.05 -0.63
CA HIS A 214 17.56 -33.49 -0.70
C HIS A 214 19.06 -33.76 -0.69
N GLN A 215 19.52 -34.71 0.13
CA GLN A 215 20.94 -35.05 0.30
C GLN A 215 21.82 -33.86 0.76
N TRP A 216 21.27 -32.99 1.61
CA TRP A 216 22.04 -31.88 2.18
C TRP A 216 23.15 -32.38 3.10
N THR A 217 24.37 -31.92 2.82
CA THR A 217 25.59 -32.32 3.54
C THR A 217 25.88 -31.48 4.80
N GLY A 218 24.95 -30.63 5.23
CA GLY A 218 25.14 -29.75 6.41
C GLY A 218 25.84 -28.42 6.13
N GLY A 219 26.32 -28.20 4.89
CA GLY A 219 26.98 -26.96 4.46
C GLY A 219 26.02 -25.78 4.18
N PRO A 220 26.54 -24.56 3.95
CA PRO A 220 25.71 -23.38 3.67
C PRO A 220 24.80 -23.59 2.44
N PRO A 221 23.50 -23.26 2.52
CA PRO A 221 22.66 -23.16 1.33
C PRO A 221 23.10 -21.98 0.46
N ASN A 222 22.86 -22.03 -0.85
CA ASN A 222 23.10 -20.89 -1.74
C ASN A 222 21.81 -20.04 -1.92
N LEU A 223 21.93 -18.87 -2.56
CA LEU A 223 20.79 -17.97 -2.80
C LEU A 223 19.72 -18.53 -3.75
N TYR A 224 20.07 -19.53 -4.55
CA TYR A 224 19.17 -20.23 -5.46
C TYR A 224 18.43 -21.39 -4.78
N ASP A 225 18.80 -21.74 -3.56
CA ASP A 225 18.13 -22.75 -2.75
C ASP A 225 16.89 -22.21 -2.03
N ILE A 226 16.50 -20.96 -2.25
CA ILE A 226 15.29 -20.39 -1.64
C ILE A 226 14.03 -21.06 -2.21
N SER A 227 13.10 -21.44 -1.34
CA SER A 227 11.83 -22.07 -1.74
C SER A 227 11.01 -21.18 -2.67
N GLY A 228 10.35 -21.80 -3.66
CA GLY A 228 9.40 -21.15 -4.56
C GLY A 228 10.03 -20.49 -5.82
N SER A 229 11.26 -19.96 -5.77
CA SER A 229 11.86 -19.33 -6.94
C SER A 229 13.37 -19.07 -6.88
N ALA A 230 14.09 -19.39 -7.96
CA ALA A 230 15.48 -18.95 -8.18
C ALA A 230 15.60 -17.41 -8.40
N HIS A 231 14.48 -16.70 -8.58
CA HIS A 231 14.52 -15.25 -8.81
C HIS A 231 14.97 -14.44 -7.59
N PHE A 232 14.93 -15.00 -6.39
CA PHE A 232 15.50 -14.36 -5.21
C PHE A 232 17.01 -14.12 -5.38
N GLY A 233 17.76 -15.13 -5.83
CA GLY A 233 19.17 -14.97 -6.20
C GLY A 233 19.36 -14.05 -7.40
N ASN A 234 18.64 -14.30 -8.51
CA ASN A 234 18.83 -13.55 -9.76
C ASN A 234 18.54 -12.04 -9.66
N LYS A 235 17.70 -11.61 -8.72
CA LYS A 235 17.24 -10.21 -8.64
C LYS A 235 17.72 -9.49 -7.38
N CYS A 236 18.33 -10.18 -6.42
CA CYS A 236 18.94 -9.52 -5.28
C CYS A 236 20.15 -8.68 -5.74
N ASP A 237 20.35 -7.53 -5.08
CA ASP A 237 21.56 -6.74 -5.29
C ASP A 237 22.70 -7.20 -4.39
N ASN A 238 22.37 -7.85 -3.28
CA ASN A 238 23.30 -8.41 -2.29
C ASN A 238 22.60 -9.62 -1.66
N GLY A 239 23.32 -10.70 -1.41
CA GLY A 239 22.82 -11.86 -0.69
C GLY A 239 23.63 -12.15 0.57
N ILE A 240 22.93 -12.47 1.65
CA ILE A 240 23.55 -12.92 2.90
C ILE A 240 22.92 -14.24 3.28
N VAL A 241 23.76 -15.26 3.43
CA VAL A 241 23.38 -16.57 3.93
C VAL A 241 23.81 -16.66 5.39
N ILE A 242 22.83 -16.93 6.25
CA ILE A 242 23.06 -17.20 7.68
C ILE A 242 22.75 -18.68 7.88
N HIS A 243 23.74 -19.46 8.29
CA HIS A 243 23.57 -20.89 8.54
C HIS A 243 24.29 -21.31 9.82
N ARG A 244 23.94 -22.50 10.30
CA ARG A 244 24.59 -23.15 11.43
C ARG A 244 25.12 -24.49 10.92
N ASN A 245 26.31 -24.87 11.34
CA ASN A 245 26.83 -26.19 11.03
C ASN A 245 25.90 -27.27 11.61
N ARG A 246 25.52 -28.24 10.78
CA ARG A 246 24.73 -29.41 11.20
C ARG A 246 25.45 -30.72 11.01
N ASP A 247 26.70 -30.69 10.56
CA ASP A 247 27.58 -31.83 10.47
C ASP A 247 28.53 -31.86 11.69
N PRO A 248 28.38 -32.82 12.61
CA PRO A 248 29.24 -32.95 13.79
C PRO A 248 30.73 -33.14 13.46
N GLU A 249 31.06 -33.65 12.28
CA GLU A 249 32.46 -33.86 11.86
C GLU A 249 33.07 -32.61 11.20
N ALA A 250 32.25 -31.64 10.80
CA ALA A 250 32.68 -30.40 10.14
C ALA A 250 33.02 -29.23 11.09
N GLY A 251 32.86 -29.40 12.41
CA GLY A 251 33.22 -28.39 13.43
C GLY A 251 32.11 -28.05 14.43
N GLU A 252 32.27 -26.93 15.16
CA GLU A 252 31.33 -26.51 16.23
C GLU A 252 29.90 -26.27 15.70
N MET A 253 28.93 -26.95 16.31
CA MET A 253 27.52 -26.95 15.89
C MET A 253 26.69 -25.79 16.45
N ASP A 254 27.17 -25.10 17.48
CA ASP A 254 26.48 -23.99 18.13
C ASP A 254 26.82 -22.62 17.53
N GLN A 255 27.84 -22.55 16.67
CA GLN A 255 28.23 -21.33 15.98
C GLN A 255 27.34 -21.01 14.77
N VAL A 256 26.97 -19.73 14.65
CA VAL A 256 26.28 -19.18 13.49
C VAL A 256 27.30 -18.62 12.53
N GLN A 257 27.27 -19.08 11.29
CA GLN A 257 28.13 -18.66 10.20
C GLN A 257 27.38 -17.74 9.25
N VAL A 258 28.07 -16.71 8.75
CA VAL A 258 27.53 -15.73 7.80
C VAL A 258 28.41 -15.75 6.55
N SER A 259 27.81 -16.07 5.41
CA SER A 259 28.47 -15.96 4.10
C SER A 259 27.78 -14.88 3.27
N GLY A 260 28.61 -13.99 2.71
CA GLY A 260 28.16 -12.94 1.79
C GLY A 260 28.32 -13.38 0.35
N VAL A 261 27.36 -13.05 -0.49
CA VAL A 261 27.45 -13.16 -1.94
C VAL A 261 27.16 -11.76 -2.49
N LEU A 262 28.19 -11.15 -3.09
CA LEU A 262 28.11 -9.85 -3.76
C LEU A 262 27.45 -10.01 -5.14
#